data_AF-A0A963HPT0-F1
#
_entry.id   AF-A0A963HPT0-F1
#
_cell.length_a   1.000
_cell.length_b   1.000
_cell.length_c   1.000
_cell.angle_alpha   90.00
_cell.angle_beta   90.00
_cell.angle_gamma   90.00
#
_symmetry.space_group_name_H-M   'P 1'
#
loop_
_entity.id
_entity.type
_entity.pdbx_description
1 polymer ?
#
loop_
_entity_poly.entity_id
_entity_poly.type
_entity_poly.pdbx_seq_one_letter_code
_entity_poly.pdbx_strand_id
1 'polypeptide(L)'
;MLKLFWEKLLITIWFVPAIIATGLVMTAIGLLSLDRYVDVHNWPGADVLQIGTSGTRQLLAVTASAIISVTGVVFSISVVALTLAANQFGSKILYNFLRDTKTKIVLGLLVGSFLYGLALLSFIDTHATSSQQIPIISVAVNLLLTVLSIIGLIYFIHYISTTIQADQIISLIGEELNEAIEESLLDLDEQCMADFLKQRWDIAVHAMPSETVMAAGSGYVEFVDVDKLNKIAESENQHLELLLRPGDFVIEHSPILRIYYDEEISEACNDKLRLCISLGRKRTPFS
;
A
#
# COMPACT_ATOMS: atom_id res chain seq x y z
N MET A 1 6.97 -18.67 20.02
CA MET A 1 6.06 -19.29 19.03
C MET A 1 4.66 -18.64 19.02
N LEU A 2 4.00 -18.43 20.17
CA LEU A 2 2.69 -17.76 20.24
C LEU A 2 2.66 -16.32 19.68
N LYS A 3 3.68 -15.49 19.97
CA LYS A 3 3.75 -14.10 19.46
C LYS A 3 3.84 -14.04 17.93
N LEU A 4 4.63 -14.92 17.31
CA LEU A 4 4.77 -15.03 15.86
C LEU A 4 3.49 -15.53 15.18
N PHE A 5 2.70 -16.38 15.86
CA PHE A 5 1.39 -16.83 15.36
C PHE A 5 0.34 -15.71 15.46
N TRP A 6 0.35 -14.96 16.57
CA TRP A 6 -0.50 -13.78 16.76
C TRP A 6 -0.19 -12.65 15.77
N GLU A 7 1.09 -12.41 15.47
CA GLU A 7 1.51 -11.47 14.44
C GLU A 7 1.05 -11.91 13.05
N LYS A 8 1.20 -13.20 12.70
CA LYS A 8 0.67 -13.74 11.42
C LYS A 8 -0.85 -13.65 11.30
N LEU A 9 -1.59 -13.85 12.39
CA LEU A 9 -3.05 -13.70 12.42
C LEU A 9 -3.47 -12.24 12.22
N LEU A 10 -2.82 -11.28 12.90
CA LEU A 10 -3.12 -9.85 12.76
C LEU A 10 -2.79 -9.28 11.38
N ILE A 11 -1.83 -9.87 10.67
CA ILE A 11 -1.48 -9.49 9.30
C ILE A 11 -2.56 -9.95 8.30
N THR A 12 -3.35 -10.97 8.65
CA THR A 12 -4.38 -11.53 7.76
C THR A 12 -5.55 -10.55 7.60
N ILE A 13 -6.04 -10.39 6.36
CA ILE A 13 -7.18 -9.50 6.04
C ILE A 13 -8.43 -9.85 6.87
N TRP A 14 -8.62 -11.14 7.15
CA TRP A 14 -9.86 -11.70 7.70
C TRP A 14 -9.99 -11.67 9.21
N PHE A 15 -8.90 -11.45 9.95
CA PHE A 15 -8.92 -11.58 11.40
C PHE A 15 -9.78 -10.50 12.07
N VAL A 16 -9.56 -9.23 11.70
CA VAL A 16 -10.36 -8.10 12.20
C VAL A 16 -11.84 -8.21 11.79
N PRO A 17 -12.18 -8.47 10.51
CA PRO A 17 -13.57 -8.73 10.11
C PRO A 17 -14.23 -9.85 10.92
N ALA A 18 -13.53 -10.97 11.15
CA ALA A 18 -14.06 -12.11 11.89
C ALA A 18 -14.35 -11.77 13.36
N ILE A 19 -13.50 -10.97 14.01
CA ILE A 19 -13.74 -10.49 15.38
C ILE A 19 -14.98 -9.60 15.42
N ILE A 20 -15.09 -8.63 14.50
CA ILE A 20 -16.25 -7.73 14.44
C ILE A 20 -17.54 -8.53 14.20
N ALA A 21 -17.51 -9.47 13.25
CA ALA A 21 -18.65 -10.31 12.93
C ALA A 21 -19.07 -11.17 14.12
N THR A 22 -18.12 -11.81 14.80
CA THR A 22 -18.39 -12.59 16.01
C THR A 22 -18.97 -11.71 17.12
N GLY A 23 -18.42 -10.50 17.31
CA GLY A 23 -18.93 -9.52 18.27
C GLY A 23 -20.39 -9.14 17.98
N LEU A 24 -20.74 -8.88 16.72
CA LEU A 24 -22.12 -8.57 16.33
C LEU A 24 -23.07 -9.75 16.55
N VAL A 25 -22.65 -10.99 16.26
CA VAL A 25 -23.46 -12.18 16.58
C VAL A 25 -23.68 -12.32 18.09
N MET A 26 -22.65 -12.09 18.91
CA MET A 26 -22.79 -12.11 20.37
C MET A 26 -23.73 -11.01 20.86
N THR A 27 -23.67 -9.81 20.26
CA THR A 27 -24.61 -8.72 20.52
C THR A 27 -26.04 -9.12 20.15
N ALA A 28 -26.26 -9.83 19.04
CA ALA A 28 -27.58 -10.33 18.65
C ALA A 28 -28.15 -11.26 19.73
N ILE A 29 -27.37 -12.24 20.18
CA ILE A 29 -27.79 -13.19 21.22
C ILE A 29 -28.09 -12.46 22.55
N GLY A 30 -27.26 -11.47 22.89
CA GLY A 30 -27.45 -10.63 24.07
C GLY A 30 -28.74 -9.80 24.02
N LEU A 31 -28.99 -9.11 22.90
CA LEU A 31 -30.20 -8.31 22.71
C LEU A 31 -31.47 -9.17 22.65
N LEU A 32 -31.43 -10.32 21.96
CA LEU A 32 -32.54 -11.27 21.96
C LEU A 32 -32.86 -11.79 23.37
N SER A 33 -31.84 -11.93 24.20
CA SER A 33 -32.03 -12.32 25.60
C SER A 33 -32.62 -11.17 26.43
N LEU A 34 -32.18 -9.93 26.20
CA LEU A 34 -32.69 -8.74 26.87
C LEU A 34 -34.13 -8.42 26.49
N ASP A 35 -34.49 -8.58 25.22
CA ASP A 35 -35.85 -8.37 24.68
C ASP A 35 -36.89 -9.29 25.35
N ARG A 36 -36.47 -10.42 25.94
CA ARG A 36 -37.38 -11.27 26.74
C ARG A 36 -37.76 -10.67 28.09
N TYR A 37 -36.95 -9.76 28.62
CA TYR A 37 -37.16 -9.16 29.96
C TYR A 37 -37.69 -7.73 29.89
N VAL A 38 -37.48 -7.04 28.76
CA VAL A 38 -37.92 -5.64 28.57
C VAL A 38 -39.21 -5.63 27.77
N ASP A 39 -40.32 -5.25 28.41
CA ASP A 39 -41.61 -5.11 27.74
C ASP A 39 -41.72 -3.74 27.05
N VAL A 40 -41.17 -3.65 25.84
CA VAL A 40 -41.10 -2.40 25.04
C VAL A 40 -42.45 -2.02 24.43
N HIS A 41 -43.45 -2.90 24.54
CA HIS A 41 -44.75 -2.72 23.89
C HIS A 41 -45.49 -1.45 24.34
N ASN A 42 -45.21 -0.97 25.56
CA ASN A 42 -45.82 0.24 26.13
C ASN A 42 -45.00 1.52 25.89
N TRP A 43 -43.90 1.48 25.12
CA TRP A 43 -43.09 2.67 24.86
C TRP A 43 -43.77 3.59 23.82
N PRO A 44 -43.92 4.90 24.07
CA PRO A 44 -44.46 5.86 23.09
C PRO A 44 -43.60 5.92 21.81
N GLY A 45 -44.16 5.47 20.69
CA GLY A 45 -43.48 5.39 19.39
C GLY A 45 -43.09 3.97 18.92
N ALA A 46 -43.34 2.95 19.75
CA ALA A 46 -43.15 1.55 19.38
C ALA A 46 -44.04 1.12 18.20
N ASP A 47 -45.19 1.75 18.00
CA ASP A 47 -46.15 1.43 16.92
C ASP A 47 -45.54 1.45 15.52
N VAL A 48 -44.53 2.30 15.26
CA VAL A 48 -43.83 2.37 13.96
C VAL A 48 -42.97 1.11 13.71
N LEU A 49 -42.49 0.48 14.78
CA LEU A 49 -41.66 -0.73 14.75
C LEU A 49 -42.46 -2.01 15.06
N GLN A 50 -43.73 -1.89 15.50
CA GLN A 50 -44.65 -3.01 15.73
C GLN A 50 -45.18 -3.54 14.39
N ILE A 51 -44.27 -4.11 13.61
CA ILE A 51 -44.59 -4.86 12.41
C ILE A 51 -44.83 -6.31 12.85
N GLY A 52 -45.97 -6.90 12.47
CA GLY A 52 -46.28 -8.30 12.79
C GLY A 52 -45.16 -9.27 12.41
N THR A 53 -45.17 -10.49 12.98
CA THR A 53 -44.07 -11.48 12.83
C THR A 53 -43.68 -11.72 11.37
N SER A 54 -44.67 -11.83 10.48
CA SER A 54 -44.46 -11.98 9.04
C SER A 54 -43.72 -10.79 8.42
N GLY A 55 -44.11 -9.56 8.76
CA GLY A 55 -43.46 -8.37 8.21
C GLY A 55 -42.06 -8.16 8.77
N THR A 56 -41.84 -8.47 10.05
CA THR A 56 -40.49 -8.46 10.64
C THR A 56 -39.56 -9.46 9.95
N ARG A 57 -40.01 -10.70 9.71
CA ARG A 57 -39.23 -11.69 8.93
C ARG A 57 -38.91 -11.19 7.53
N GLN A 58 -39.90 -10.63 6.84
CA GLN A 58 -39.71 -10.09 5.50
C GLN A 58 -38.67 -8.96 5.49
N LEU A 59 -38.74 -8.04 6.46
CA LEU A 59 -37.77 -6.96 6.60
C LEU A 59 -36.36 -7.49 6.88
N LEU A 60 -36.21 -8.45 7.79
CA LEU A 60 -34.92 -9.09 8.08
C LEU A 60 -34.37 -9.82 6.85
N ALA A 61 -35.20 -10.55 6.11
CA ALA A 61 -34.79 -11.24 4.89
C ALA A 61 -34.35 -10.26 3.78
N VAL A 62 -35.11 -9.18 3.57
CA VAL A 62 -34.76 -8.12 2.60
C VAL A 62 -33.46 -7.43 2.97
N THR A 63 -33.30 -7.05 4.25
CA THR A 63 -32.08 -6.39 4.73
C THR A 63 -30.86 -7.32 4.66
N ALA A 64 -30.99 -8.60 5.04
CA ALA A 64 -29.92 -9.59 4.89
C ALA A 64 -29.51 -9.79 3.42
N SER A 65 -30.48 -9.90 2.51
CA SER A 65 -30.24 -10.03 1.06
C SER A 65 -29.55 -8.79 0.47
N ALA A 66 -29.94 -7.59 0.90
CA ALA A 66 -29.29 -6.35 0.50
C ALA A 66 -27.83 -6.29 1.00
N ILE A 67 -27.59 -6.62 2.29
CA ILE A 67 -26.26 -6.57 2.88
C ILE A 67 -25.32 -7.60 2.22
N ILE A 68 -25.76 -8.82 1.95
CA ILE A 68 -24.89 -9.81 1.27
C ILE A 68 -24.53 -9.37 -0.15
N SER A 69 -25.48 -8.76 -0.87
CA SER A 69 -25.24 -8.21 -2.21
C SER A 69 -24.21 -7.08 -2.16
N VAL A 70 -24.37 -6.13 -1.24
CA VAL A 70 -23.42 -5.04 -1.00
C VAL A 70 -22.04 -5.56 -0.59
N THR A 71 -22.00 -6.59 0.27
CA THR A 71 -20.75 -7.25 0.68
C THR A 71 -20.01 -7.83 -0.52
N GLY A 72 -20.73 -8.45 -1.46
CA GLY A 72 -20.16 -8.97 -2.70
C GLY A 72 -19.56 -7.87 -3.57
N VAL A 73 -20.22 -6.71 -3.68
CA VAL A 73 -19.67 -5.53 -4.39
C VAL A 73 -18.38 -5.05 -3.73
N VAL A 74 -18.37 -4.90 -2.40
CA VAL A 74 -17.15 -4.51 -1.65
C VAL A 74 -16.03 -5.51 -1.87
N PHE A 75 -16.32 -6.81 -1.83
CA PHE A 75 -15.33 -7.85 -2.07
C PHE A 75 -14.76 -7.77 -3.49
N SER A 76 -15.62 -7.59 -4.50
CA SER A 76 -15.21 -7.43 -5.90
C SER A 76 -14.29 -6.22 -6.08
N ILE A 77 -14.69 -5.05 -5.58
CA ILE A 77 -13.87 -3.83 -5.65
C ILE A 77 -12.55 -4.01 -4.90
N SER A 78 -12.56 -4.69 -3.73
CA SER A 78 -11.34 -4.99 -2.98
C SER A 78 -10.35 -5.81 -3.79
N VAL A 79 -10.84 -6.87 -4.47
CA VAL A 79 -10.01 -7.74 -5.32
C VAL A 79 -9.48 -6.98 -6.53
N VAL A 80 -10.31 -6.15 -7.18
CA VAL A 80 -9.86 -5.30 -8.29
C VAL A 80 -8.78 -4.32 -7.83
N ALA A 81 -8.98 -3.65 -6.69
CA ALA A 81 -8.00 -2.72 -6.14
C ALA A 81 -6.68 -3.43 -5.80
N LEU A 82 -6.75 -4.62 -5.20
CA LEU A 82 -5.57 -5.45 -4.92
C LEU A 82 -4.83 -5.83 -6.20
N THR A 83 -5.56 -6.17 -7.25
CA THR A 83 -5.00 -6.56 -8.55
C THR A 83 -4.32 -5.36 -9.24
N LEU A 84 -4.94 -4.17 -9.19
CA LEU A 84 -4.35 -2.93 -9.68
C LEU A 84 -3.05 -2.60 -8.95
N ALA A 85 -3.06 -2.68 -7.62
CA ALA A 85 -1.89 -2.40 -6.79
C ALA A 85 -0.75 -3.39 -7.06
N ALA A 86 -1.07 -4.68 -7.26
CA ALA A 86 -0.08 -5.70 -7.61
C ALA A 86 0.57 -5.43 -8.98
N ASN A 87 -0.20 -4.93 -9.95
CA ASN A 87 0.28 -4.62 -11.30
C ASN A 87 1.12 -3.33 -11.37
N GLN A 88 0.80 -2.31 -10.57
CA GLN A 88 1.47 -1.01 -10.64
C GLN A 88 2.74 -0.90 -9.78
N PHE A 89 2.85 -1.63 -8.67
CA PHE A 89 3.84 -1.31 -7.63
C PHE A 89 4.77 -2.45 -7.19
N GLY A 90 4.66 -3.63 -7.81
CA GLY A 90 5.44 -4.81 -7.42
C GLY A 90 5.17 -5.28 -5.97
N SER A 91 5.92 -6.29 -5.52
CA SER A 91 5.62 -7.08 -4.30
C SER A 91 5.61 -6.31 -2.95
N LYS A 92 6.05 -5.04 -2.92
CA LYS A 92 6.19 -4.26 -1.67
C LYS A 92 4.94 -3.48 -1.25
N ILE A 93 4.16 -2.94 -2.18
CA ILE A 93 2.97 -2.13 -1.83
C ILE A 93 1.74 -3.02 -1.55
N LEU A 94 1.75 -4.24 -2.06
CA LEU A 94 0.76 -5.28 -1.73
C LEU A 94 0.58 -5.46 -0.21
N TYR A 95 1.69 -5.40 0.55
CA TYR A 95 1.65 -5.55 2.01
C TYR A 95 0.97 -4.39 2.75
N ASN A 96 1.04 -3.16 2.22
CA ASN A 96 0.40 -1.99 2.85
C ASN A 96 -1.12 -1.99 2.60
N PHE A 97 -1.56 -2.40 1.41
CA PHE A 97 -2.99 -2.50 1.10
C PHE A 97 -3.68 -3.58 1.95
N LEU A 98 -3.02 -4.73 2.15
CA LEU A 98 -3.49 -5.82 3.02
C LEU A 98 -3.55 -5.44 4.52
N ARG A 99 -2.84 -4.36 4.91
CA ARG A 99 -2.74 -3.90 6.30
C ARG A 99 -3.72 -2.78 6.63
N ASP A 100 -4.40 -2.22 5.63
CA ASP A 100 -5.34 -1.14 5.89
C ASP A 100 -6.48 -1.60 6.80
N THR A 101 -6.62 -0.88 7.91
CA THR A 101 -7.59 -1.19 8.96
C THR A 101 -8.99 -0.74 8.56
N LYS A 102 -9.11 0.27 7.69
CA LYS A 102 -10.41 0.81 7.25
C LYS A 102 -11.17 -0.22 6.43
N THR A 103 -10.51 -0.83 5.46
CA THR A 103 -11.05 -1.94 4.65
C THR A 103 -11.54 -3.11 5.52
N LYS A 104 -10.74 -3.48 6.53
CA LYS A 104 -11.07 -4.54 7.49
C LYS A 104 -12.30 -4.20 8.34
N ILE A 105 -12.43 -2.96 8.78
CA ILE A 105 -13.59 -2.51 9.57
C ILE A 105 -14.87 -2.55 8.72
N VAL A 106 -14.84 -2.03 7.50
CA VAL A 106 -16.03 -2.04 6.62
C VAL A 106 -16.46 -3.48 6.30
N LEU A 107 -15.51 -4.35 5.93
CA LEU A 107 -15.80 -5.76 5.69
C LEU A 107 -16.39 -6.44 6.93
N GLY A 108 -15.82 -6.18 8.11
CA GLY A 108 -16.34 -6.71 9.37
C GLY A 108 -17.75 -6.24 9.68
N LEU A 109 -18.03 -4.95 9.45
CA LEU A 109 -19.36 -4.36 9.63
C LEU A 109 -20.39 -5.01 8.69
N LEU A 110 -20.07 -5.16 7.41
CA LEU A 110 -20.96 -5.73 6.41
C LEU A 110 -21.27 -7.20 6.70
N VAL A 111 -20.22 -8.02 6.86
CA VAL A 111 -20.37 -9.45 7.16
C VAL A 111 -21.06 -9.65 8.52
N GLY A 112 -20.69 -8.86 9.52
CA GLY A 112 -21.29 -8.95 10.84
C GLY A 112 -22.76 -8.51 10.88
N SER A 113 -23.14 -7.47 10.14
CA SER A 113 -24.54 -7.04 10.02
C SER A 113 -25.39 -8.10 9.32
N PHE A 114 -24.84 -8.76 8.30
CA PHE A 114 -25.49 -9.89 7.64
C PHE A 114 -25.71 -11.06 8.61
N LEU A 115 -24.68 -11.47 9.35
CA LEU A 115 -24.80 -12.55 10.33
C LEU A 115 -25.72 -12.19 11.50
N TYR A 116 -25.74 -10.93 11.93
CA TYR A 116 -26.69 -10.42 12.91
C TYR A 116 -28.13 -10.62 12.42
N GLY A 117 -28.44 -10.18 11.20
CA GLY A 117 -29.76 -10.35 10.59
C GLY A 117 -30.18 -11.83 10.46
N LEU A 118 -29.24 -12.71 10.08
CA LEU A 118 -29.49 -14.15 10.02
C LEU A 118 -29.75 -14.77 11.40
N ALA A 119 -29.02 -14.36 12.44
CA ALA A 119 -29.24 -14.83 13.80
C ALA A 119 -30.64 -14.45 14.29
N LEU A 120 -31.08 -13.22 14.02
CA LEU A 120 -32.44 -12.76 14.32
C LEU A 120 -33.50 -13.56 13.54
N LEU A 121 -33.29 -13.76 12.24
CA LEU A 121 -34.22 -14.51 11.39
C LEU A 121 -34.37 -15.96 11.90
N SER A 122 -33.25 -16.62 12.20
CA SER A 122 -33.22 -17.97 12.77
C SER A 122 -33.95 -18.05 14.12
N PHE A 123 -33.78 -17.03 14.97
CA PHE A 123 -34.47 -16.96 16.26
C PHE A 123 -36.00 -16.85 16.09
N ILE A 124 -36.46 -15.94 15.22
CA ILE A 124 -37.89 -15.67 14.99
C ILE A 124 -38.58 -16.84 14.26
N ASP A 125 -37.86 -17.57 13.39
CA ASP A 125 -38.38 -18.78 12.75
C ASP A 125 -38.50 -19.94 13.74
N THR A 126 -37.52 -20.12 14.63
CA THR A 126 -37.55 -21.19 15.63
C THR A 126 -38.68 -20.99 16.66
N HIS A 127 -39.02 -19.73 16.99
CA HIS A 127 -40.04 -19.40 17.98
C HIS A 127 -41.39 -19.01 17.36
N ALA A 128 -41.58 -19.24 16.05
CA ALA A 128 -42.76 -18.88 15.28
C ALA A 128 -44.09 -19.43 15.83
N THR A 129 -44.05 -20.56 16.52
CA THR A 129 -45.21 -21.30 17.05
C THR A 129 -45.52 -20.98 18.50
N SER A 130 -44.60 -20.33 19.21
CA SER A 130 -44.80 -19.85 20.57
C SER A 130 -45.36 -18.43 20.50
N SER A 131 -46.28 -18.06 21.38
CA SER A 131 -46.88 -16.72 21.50
C SER A 131 -45.88 -15.65 21.99
N GLN A 132 -44.62 -15.75 21.56
CA GLN A 132 -43.51 -14.97 22.04
C GLN A 132 -43.43 -13.67 21.26
N GLN A 133 -43.35 -12.57 22.01
CA GLN A 133 -43.33 -11.21 21.47
C GLN A 133 -42.12 -11.01 20.54
N ILE A 134 -42.32 -10.15 19.55
CA ILE A 134 -41.30 -9.79 18.57
C ILE A 134 -40.19 -8.99 19.29
N PRO A 135 -38.91 -9.30 19.08
CA PRO A 135 -37.80 -8.60 19.72
C PRO A 135 -37.56 -7.22 19.07
N ILE A 136 -38.31 -6.20 19.52
CA ILE A 136 -38.34 -4.87 18.91
C ILE A 136 -36.96 -4.17 18.94
N ILE A 137 -36.21 -4.27 20.06
CA ILE A 137 -34.90 -3.62 20.17
C ILE A 137 -33.91 -4.28 19.20
N SER A 138 -33.90 -5.61 19.15
CA SER A 138 -33.04 -6.36 18.25
C SER A 138 -33.28 -5.97 16.79
N VAL A 139 -34.54 -5.83 16.38
CA VAL A 139 -34.94 -5.40 15.02
C VAL A 139 -34.53 -3.95 14.74
N ALA A 140 -34.72 -3.04 15.71
CA ALA A 140 -34.29 -1.64 15.56
C ALA A 140 -32.77 -1.53 15.35
N VAL A 141 -31.99 -2.32 16.10
CA VAL A 141 -30.52 -2.41 15.92
C VAL A 141 -30.16 -3.00 14.56
N ASN A 142 -30.90 -4.00 14.06
CA ASN A 142 -30.69 -4.52 12.69
C ASN A 142 -30.88 -3.42 11.63
N LEU A 143 -31.93 -2.61 11.77
CA LEU A 143 -32.20 -1.51 10.84
C LEU A 143 -31.09 -0.47 10.89
N LEU A 144 -30.62 -0.12 12.09
CA LEU A 144 -29.48 0.77 12.27
C LEU A 144 -28.20 0.22 11.61
N LEU A 145 -27.90 -1.06 11.82
CA LEU A 145 -26.76 -1.75 11.18
C LEU A 145 -26.89 -1.78 9.66
N THR A 146 -28.10 -1.89 9.13
CA THR A 146 -28.35 -1.82 7.69
C THR A 146 -28.01 -0.44 7.12
N VAL A 147 -28.45 0.63 7.79
CA VAL A 147 -28.10 2.00 7.40
C VAL A 147 -26.58 2.21 7.50
N LEU A 148 -25.96 1.72 8.57
CA LEU A 148 -24.52 1.82 8.78
C LEU A 148 -23.73 1.05 7.72
N SER A 149 -24.26 -0.08 7.25
CA SER A 149 -23.70 -0.87 6.15
C SER A 149 -23.68 -0.08 4.83
N ILE A 150 -24.76 0.65 4.53
CA ILE A 150 -24.83 1.51 3.33
C ILE A 150 -23.83 2.66 3.45
N ILE A 151 -23.75 3.33 4.60
CA ILE A 151 -22.76 4.39 4.85
C ILE A 151 -21.34 3.83 4.72
N GLY A 152 -21.09 2.64 5.27
CA GLY A 152 -19.83 1.93 5.15
C GLY A 152 -19.45 1.63 3.71
N LEU A 153 -20.39 1.22 2.86
CA LEU A 153 -20.17 1.04 1.42
C LEU A 153 -19.77 2.36 0.74
N ILE A 154 -20.52 3.44 0.97
CA ILE A 154 -20.22 4.75 0.36
C ILE A 154 -18.83 5.22 0.78
N TYR A 155 -18.52 5.11 2.08
CA TYR A 155 -17.21 5.40 2.63
C TYR A 155 -16.12 4.55 1.97
N PHE A 156 -16.35 3.26 1.78
CA PHE A 156 -15.39 2.35 1.18
C PHE A 156 -15.10 2.67 -0.27
N ILE A 157 -16.13 3.02 -1.05
CA ILE A 157 -15.97 3.46 -2.44
C ILE A 157 -15.13 4.74 -2.48
N HIS A 158 -15.45 5.73 -1.63
CA HIS A 158 -14.68 6.97 -1.55
C HIS A 158 -13.23 6.71 -1.14
N TYR A 159 -13.02 5.85 -0.15
CA TYR A 159 -11.69 5.47 0.33
C TYR A 159 -10.85 4.81 -0.77
N ILE A 160 -11.41 3.83 -1.49
CA ILE A 160 -10.69 3.17 -2.59
C ILE A 160 -10.40 4.17 -3.71
N SER A 161 -11.38 5.00 -4.09
CA SER A 161 -11.19 5.98 -5.15
C SER A 161 -10.10 7.00 -4.82
N THR A 162 -10.04 7.47 -3.57
CA THR A 162 -9.02 8.43 -3.13
C THR A 162 -7.64 7.79 -2.96
N THR A 163 -7.59 6.54 -2.49
CA THR A 163 -6.32 5.80 -2.36
C THR A 163 -5.69 5.54 -3.72
N ILE A 164 -6.48 5.11 -4.71
CA ILE A 164 -5.99 4.89 -6.08
C ILE A 164 -5.52 6.20 -6.72
N GLN A 165 -6.25 7.31 -6.54
CA GLN A 165 -5.83 8.62 -7.08
C GLN A 165 -4.56 9.16 -6.42
N ALA A 166 -4.40 9.02 -5.10
CA ALA A 166 -3.20 9.46 -4.40
C ALA A 166 -1.96 8.65 -4.83
N ASP A 167 -2.12 7.34 -5.02
CA ASP A 167 -1.04 6.48 -5.49
C ASP A 167 -0.60 6.82 -6.92
N GLN A 168 -1.55 7.21 -7.80
CA GLN A 168 -1.27 7.72 -9.14
C GLN A 168 -0.59 9.09 -9.14
N ILE A 169 -0.97 9.99 -8.23
CA ILE A 169 -0.35 11.31 -8.09
C ILE A 169 1.08 11.19 -7.57
N ILE A 170 1.37 10.24 -6.67
CA ILE A 170 2.74 10.02 -6.17
C ILE A 170 3.63 9.40 -7.25
N SER A 171 3.11 8.51 -8.12
CA SER A 171 3.88 8.05 -9.27
C SER A 171 4.10 9.17 -10.30
N LEU A 172 3.09 10.02 -10.52
CA LEU A 172 3.20 11.16 -11.43
C LEU A 172 4.18 12.21 -10.90
N ILE A 173 4.13 12.56 -9.61
CA ILE A 173 5.09 13.44 -8.96
C ILE A 173 6.46 12.77 -8.84
N GLY A 174 6.52 11.44 -8.72
CA GLY A 174 7.78 10.71 -8.74
C GLY A 174 8.46 10.80 -10.10
N GLU A 175 7.70 10.70 -11.19
CA GLU A 175 8.16 10.89 -12.57
C GLU A 175 8.43 12.37 -12.86
N GLU A 176 7.54 13.30 -12.51
CA GLU A 176 7.72 14.76 -12.66
C GLU A 176 8.84 15.30 -11.76
N LEU A 177 9.13 14.71 -10.60
CA LEU A 177 10.27 15.08 -9.76
C LEU A 177 11.55 14.44 -10.29
N ASN A 178 11.50 13.25 -10.90
CA ASN A 178 12.66 12.71 -11.62
C ASN A 178 12.96 13.55 -12.86
N GLU A 179 11.93 13.91 -13.63
CA GLU A 179 12.02 14.83 -14.77
C GLU A 179 12.44 16.22 -14.32
N ALA A 180 11.89 16.77 -13.23
CA ALA A 180 12.28 18.07 -12.69
C ALA A 180 13.63 18.05 -11.97
N ILE A 181 14.14 16.90 -11.50
CA ILE A 181 15.53 16.77 -11.04
C ILE A 181 16.45 16.63 -12.26
N GLU A 182 16.04 15.93 -13.32
CA GLU A 182 16.74 15.93 -14.61
C GLU A 182 16.75 17.32 -15.25
N GLU A 183 15.68 18.10 -15.12
CA GLU A 183 15.48 19.43 -15.70
C GLU A 183 16.02 20.55 -14.80
N SER A 184 15.99 20.41 -13.47
CA SER A 184 16.56 21.38 -12.51
C SER A 184 18.05 21.17 -12.24
N LEU A 185 18.63 20.02 -12.60
CA LEU A 185 20.08 19.87 -12.76
C LEU A 185 20.57 20.39 -14.12
N LEU A 186 19.66 20.84 -14.99
CA LEU A 186 19.93 21.39 -16.31
C LEU A 186 19.25 22.76 -16.42
N ASP A 187 19.74 23.72 -15.64
CA ASP A 187 19.41 25.13 -15.85
C ASP A 187 19.62 25.48 -17.34
N LEU A 188 18.62 26.13 -17.94
CA LEU A 188 18.41 26.32 -19.40
C LEU A 188 19.49 27.14 -20.14
N ASP A 189 20.66 27.35 -19.54
CA ASP A 189 21.89 27.90 -20.16
C ASP A 189 23.01 26.83 -20.21
N GLU A 190 22.98 25.83 -19.31
CA GLU A 190 23.93 24.73 -19.24
C GLU A 190 23.61 23.60 -20.23
N GLN A 191 22.37 23.39 -20.68
CA GLN A 191 22.04 22.25 -21.55
C GLN A 191 22.61 22.40 -22.97
N CYS A 192 22.64 23.62 -23.51
CA CYS A 192 23.34 23.92 -24.75
C CYS A 192 24.85 23.71 -24.61
N MET A 193 25.41 24.07 -23.45
CA MET A 193 26.83 23.84 -23.14
C MET A 193 27.13 22.36 -22.88
N ALA A 194 26.25 21.64 -22.18
CA ALA A 194 26.40 20.24 -21.80
C ALA A 194 26.22 19.32 -23.01
N ASP A 195 25.26 19.58 -23.90
CA ASP A 195 25.14 18.85 -25.17
C ASP A 195 26.33 19.15 -26.10
N PHE A 196 26.80 20.40 -26.14
CA PHE A 196 28.00 20.77 -26.90
C PHE A 196 29.27 20.14 -26.33
N LEU A 197 29.42 20.08 -25.00
CA LEU A 197 30.53 19.44 -24.30
C LEU A 197 30.45 17.91 -24.42
N LYS A 198 29.27 17.30 -24.32
CA LYS A 198 29.04 15.86 -24.47
C LYS A 198 29.32 15.40 -25.90
N GLN A 199 28.85 16.16 -26.89
CA GLN A 199 29.15 15.90 -28.30
C GLN A 199 30.64 16.07 -28.60
N ARG A 200 31.30 17.07 -28.01
CA ARG A 200 32.75 17.28 -28.15
C ARG A 200 33.58 16.25 -27.39
N TRP A 201 33.09 15.76 -26.25
CA TRP A 201 33.67 14.68 -25.44
C TRP A 201 33.60 13.35 -26.18
N ASP A 202 32.44 12.94 -26.71
CA ASP A 202 32.30 11.72 -27.51
C ASP A 202 33.24 11.70 -28.72
N ILE A 203 33.46 12.87 -29.36
CA ILE A 203 34.37 13.00 -30.51
C ILE A 203 35.85 12.95 -30.08
N ALA A 204 36.22 13.56 -28.95
CA ALA A 204 37.61 13.61 -28.48
C ALA A 204 38.08 12.29 -27.83
N VAL A 205 37.16 11.60 -27.15
CA VAL A 205 37.47 10.49 -26.24
C VAL A 205 37.45 9.12 -26.94
N HIS A 206 36.65 8.96 -28.01
CA HIS A 206 36.67 7.72 -28.83
C HIS A 206 37.96 7.53 -29.65
N ALA A 207 38.86 8.51 -29.68
CA ALA A 207 40.17 8.41 -30.34
C ALA A 207 41.34 8.10 -29.38
N MET A 208 41.10 8.09 -28.06
CA MET A 208 42.14 7.92 -27.04
C MET A 208 42.14 6.49 -26.46
N PRO A 209 43.31 5.95 -26.05
CA PRO A 209 43.35 4.72 -25.27
C PRO A 209 42.61 4.90 -23.94
N SER A 210 41.91 3.84 -23.51
CA SER A 210 41.11 3.85 -22.28
C SER A 210 41.43 2.65 -21.41
N GLU A 211 41.43 2.87 -20.10
CA GLU A 211 41.57 1.83 -19.09
C GLU A 211 40.34 1.82 -18.18
N THR A 212 39.86 0.63 -17.85
CA THR A 212 38.70 0.48 -16.97
C THR A 212 39.16 0.13 -15.57
N VAL A 213 38.83 1.00 -14.62
CA VAL A 213 39.02 0.74 -13.21
C VAL A 213 37.96 -0.25 -12.75
N MET A 214 38.40 -1.35 -12.15
CA MET A 214 37.54 -2.41 -11.63
C MET A 214 37.29 -2.23 -10.12
N ALA A 215 36.10 -2.61 -9.67
CA ALA A 215 35.73 -2.60 -8.26
C ALA A 215 36.62 -3.55 -7.45
N ALA A 216 37.12 -3.07 -6.31
CA ALA A 216 37.95 -3.87 -5.39
C ALA A 216 37.14 -4.77 -4.43
N GLY A 217 35.80 -4.70 -4.46
CA GLY A 217 34.93 -5.47 -3.59
C GLY A 217 33.47 -5.36 -4.00
N SER A 218 32.61 -6.15 -3.34
CA SER A 218 31.16 -6.14 -3.60
C SER A 218 30.42 -5.29 -2.57
N GLY A 219 29.50 -4.45 -3.01
CA GLY A 219 28.71 -3.59 -2.12
C GLY A 219 27.81 -2.60 -2.87
N TYR A 220 27.02 -1.85 -2.12
CA TYR A 220 26.26 -0.72 -2.66
C TYR A 220 27.15 0.52 -2.72
N VAL A 221 27.08 1.28 -3.81
CA VAL A 221 27.74 2.59 -3.91
C VAL A 221 27.06 3.54 -2.94
N GLU A 222 27.72 3.87 -1.83
CA GLU A 222 27.16 4.76 -0.80
C GLU A 222 27.43 6.23 -1.11
N PHE A 223 28.62 6.53 -1.62
CA PHE A 223 29.09 7.89 -1.84
C PHE A 223 30.13 7.94 -2.95
N VAL A 224 30.04 8.95 -3.81
CA VAL A 224 31.01 9.26 -4.87
C VAL A 224 31.49 10.70 -4.65
N ASP A 225 32.79 10.86 -4.37
CA ASP A 225 33.39 12.17 -4.13
C ASP A 225 33.78 12.85 -5.46
N VAL A 226 32.81 13.49 -6.11
CA VAL A 226 32.98 14.13 -7.44
C VAL A 226 34.05 15.23 -7.41
N ASP A 227 34.14 16.00 -6.33
CA ASP A 227 35.14 17.07 -6.19
C ASP A 227 36.57 16.53 -6.17
N LYS A 228 36.81 15.39 -5.50
CA LYS A 228 38.11 14.73 -5.53
C LYS A 228 38.42 14.10 -6.89
N LEU A 229 37.42 13.52 -7.55
CA LEU A 229 37.58 12.96 -8.90
C LEU A 229 38.00 14.04 -9.89
N ASN A 230 37.36 15.21 -9.85
CA ASN A 230 37.71 16.35 -10.69
C ASN A 230 39.13 16.86 -10.41
N LYS A 231 39.55 16.96 -9.15
CA LYS A 231 40.93 17.37 -8.81
C LYS A 231 41.98 16.39 -9.33
N ILE A 232 41.71 15.08 -9.27
CA ILE A 232 42.61 14.06 -9.80
C ILE A 232 42.68 14.16 -11.33
N ALA A 233 41.52 14.29 -11.98
CA ALA A 233 41.42 14.47 -13.43
C ALA A 233 42.20 15.70 -13.93
N GLU A 234 42.06 16.85 -13.25
CA GLU A 234 42.79 18.08 -13.57
C GLU A 234 44.30 17.93 -13.35
N SER A 235 44.72 17.28 -12.26
CA SER A 235 46.14 17.15 -11.92
C SER A 235 46.93 16.25 -12.88
N GLU A 236 46.27 15.24 -13.43
CA GLU A 236 46.87 14.24 -14.33
C GLU A 236 46.49 14.48 -15.79
N ASN A 237 45.72 15.54 -16.09
CA ASN A 237 45.15 15.84 -17.41
C ASN A 237 44.41 14.64 -18.05
N GLN A 238 43.63 13.95 -17.22
CA GLN A 238 42.90 12.72 -17.58
C GLN A 238 41.41 12.99 -17.68
N HIS A 239 40.75 12.21 -18.53
CA HIS A 239 39.30 12.27 -18.71
C HIS A 239 38.65 11.06 -18.05
N LEU A 240 37.70 11.29 -17.15
CA LEU A 240 37.05 10.23 -16.36
C LEU A 240 35.58 10.07 -16.78
N GLU A 241 35.17 8.84 -17.08
CA GLU A 241 33.77 8.47 -17.33
C GLU A 241 33.29 7.55 -16.19
N LEU A 242 32.31 8.01 -15.43
CA LEU A 242 31.75 7.27 -14.31
C LEU A 242 30.70 6.27 -14.82
N LEU A 243 30.90 4.98 -14.57
CA LEU A 243 30.03 3.90 -15.10
C LEU A 243 28.96 3.43 -14.10
N LEU A 244 28.87 4.10 -12.94
CA LEU A 244 27.98 3.73 -11.83
C LEU A 244 27.26 4.95 -11.27
N ARG A 245 26.14 4.72 -10.58
CA ARG A 245 25.38 5.76 -9.88
C ARG A 245 25.30 5.42 -8.38
N PRO A 246 25.20 6.43 -7.48
CA PRO A 246 24.89 6.20 -6.08
C PRO A 246 23.67 5.28 -5.92
N GLY A 247 23.79 4.24 -5.10
CA GLY A 247 22.75 3.23 -4.89
C GLY A 247 22.83 1.99 -5.79
N ASP A 248 23.69 1.96 -6.81
CA ASP A 248 23.95 0.76 -7.61
C ASP A 248 24.66 -0.32 -6.77
N PHE A 249 24.35 -1.59 -7.05
CA PHE A 249 25.06 -2.72 -6.45
C PHE A 249 26.18 -3.17 -7.38
N VAL A 250 27.41 -3.10 -6.88
CA VAL A 250 28.64 -3.39 -7.61
C VAL A 250 29.20 -4.70 -7.09
N ILE A 251 29.68 -5.55 -8.01
CA ILE A 251 30.30 -6.85 -7.68
C ILE A 251 31.81 -6.67 -7.78
N GLU A 252 32.58 -7.40 -6.98
CA GLU A 252 34.03 -7.43 -7.12
C GLU A 252 34.41 -7.72 -8.58
N HIS A 253 35.34 -6.92 -9.12
CA HIS A 253 35.74 -6.89 -10.53
C HIS A 253 34.71 -6.37 -11.56
N SER A 254 33.60 -5.75 -11.14
CA SER A 254 32.76 -5.02 -12.10
C SER A 254 33.37 -3.67 -12.47
N PRO A 255 33.16 -3.17 -13.69
CA PRO A 255 33.69 -1.88 -14.12
C PRO A 255 33.03 -0.74 -13.34
N ILE A 256 33.85 0.15 -12.78
CA ILE A 256 33.35 1.27 -11.95
C ILE A 256 33.57 2.63 -12.59
N LEU A 257 34.69 2.80 -13.29
CA LEU A 257 35.09 4.04 -13.90
C LEU A 257 35.98 3.73 -15.10
N ARG A 258 35.88 4.54 -16.15
CA ARG A 258 36.79 4.46 -17.30
C ARG A 258 37.63 5.72 -17.36
N ILE A 259 38.93 5.54 -17.52
CA ILE A 259 39.91 6.61 -17.64
C ILE A 259 40.37 6.66 -19.09
N TYR A 260 40.40 7.85 -19.66
CA TYR A 260 40.99 8.11 -20.96
C TYR A 260 42.23 8.99 -20.76
N TYR A 261 43.33 8.60 -21.39
CA TYR A 261 44.65 9.17 -21.19
C TYR A 261 45.42 9.30 -22.50
N ASP A 262 46.40 10.20 -22.52
CA ASP A 262 47.29 10.41 -23.68
C ASP A 262 48.64 9.66 -23.51
N GLU A 263 49.07 9.40 -22.27
CA GLU A 263 50.28 8.63 -21.90
C GLU A 263 49.99 7.63 -20.77
N GLU A 264 50.74 6.51 -20.71
CA GLU A 264 50.53 5.35 -19.82
C GLU A 264 50.25 5.70 -18.35
N ILE A 265 49.19 5.10 -17.79
CA ILE A 265 48.76 5.32 -16.40
C ILE A 265 49.61 4.47 -15.42
N SER A 266 50.00 5.09 -14.30
CA SER A 266 50.59 4.38 -13.16
C SER A 266 49.50 3.70 -12.30
N GLU A 267 49.71 2.45 -11.88
CA GLU A 267 48.82 1.71 -10.96
C GLU A 267 48.45 2.51 -9.68
N ALA A 268 49.32 3.44 -9.26
CA ALA A 268 49.08 4.32 -8.11
C ALA A 268 47.91 5.31 -8.33
N CYS A 269 47.53 5.61 -9.57
CA CYS A 269 46.38 6.46 -9.88
C CYS A 269 45.05 5.70 -9.69
N ASN A 270 45.01 4.43 -10.12
CA ASN A 270 43.83 3.57 -10.00
C ASN A 270 43.39 3.39 -8.54
N ASP A 271 44.33 3.25 -7.61
CA ASP A 271 44.02 3.10 -6.19
C ASP A 271 43.51 4.40 -5.55
N LYS A 272 44.00 5.57 -5.99
CA LYS A 272 43.48 6.87 -5.54
C LYS A 272 42.04 7.08 -6.01
N LEU A 273 41.71 6.68 -7.24
CA LEU A 273 40.37 6.78 -7.79
C LEU A 273 39.39 5.83 -7.07
N ARG A 274 39.83 4.64 -6.70
CA ARG A 274 39.03 3.71 -5.88
C ARG A 274 38.69 4.29 -4.50
N LEU A 275 39.61 5.03 -3.87
CA LEU A 275 39.36 5.67 -2.57
C LEU A 275 38.32 6.80 -2.63
N CYS A 276 37.99 7.29 -3.82
CA CYS A 276 36.92 8.28 -4.01
C CYS A 276 35.51 7.65 -4.04
N ILE A 277 35.40 6.31 -4.05
CA ILE A 277 34.13 5.58 -4.12
C ILE A 277 33.99 4.69 -2.88
N SER A 278 32.99 4.98 -2.05
CA SER A 278 32.70 4.19 -0.84
C SER A 278 31.68 3.10 -1.13
N LEU A 279 32.01 1.85 -0.78
CA LEU A 279 31.12 0.70 -0.89
C LEU A 279 30.59 0.25 0.47
N GLY A 280 29.27 0.16 0.57
CA GLY A 280 28.51 -0.19 1.76
C GLY A 280 27.88 -1.57 1.75
N ARG A 281 27.54 -2.08 2.93
CA ARG A 281 26.80 -3.35 3.09
C ARG A 281 25.28 -3.18 3.02
N LYS A 282 24.77 -1.95 3.06
CA LYS A 282 23.34 -1.63 3.02
C LYS A 282 23.11 -0.53 1.99
N ARG A 283 21.99 -0.61 1.27
CA ARG A 283 21.53 0.47 0.39
C ARG A 283 21.37 1.74 1.23
N THR A 284 22.18 2.75 0.98
CA THR A 284 22.01 4.08 1.57
C THR A 284 20.66 4.64 1.11
N PRO A 285 19.79 5.05 2.04
CA PRO A 285 18.62 5.81 1.68
C PRO A 285 19.10 7.24 1.42
N PHE A 286 18.95 7.68 0.16
CA PHE A 286 19.21 9.04 -0.33
C PHE A 286 20.67 9.40 -0.63
N SER A 287 20.92 9.63 -1.92
CA SER A 287 21.42 10.90 -2.44
C SER A 287 20.93 11.06 -3.87
#